data_AF-A0A7K7Y312-F1
#
_entry.id   AF-A0A7K7Y312-F1
#
_cell.length_a   1.000
_cell.length_b   1.000
_cell.length_c   1.000
_cell.angle_alpha   90.00
_cell.angle_beta   90.00
_cell.angle_gamma   90.00
#
_symmetry.space_group_name_H-M   'P 1'
#
loop_
_entity.id
_entity.type
_entity.pdbx_description
1 polymer ?
#
loop_
_entity_poly.entity_id
_entity_poly.type
_entity_poly.pdbx_seq_one_letter_code
_entity_poly.pdbx_strand_id
1 'polypeptide(L)'
;VKAAKEHSIPEDLNKVLENKVMETVLDLSSVKLSVVEVTCSGDTDSEGIVSKSVSSHSDLIPGVYEGGLKIWECTFDLMDYFSEAEIEFTNKTVLDLGCGAGLLGIVALRGGAARVHFQDYNSTVIDEITLPNVVANCTSEGRRMGSGKDRKSSSPPSKRPRKADSSPDVLNRCRFFSGEWSQVSQLLLNSNKPGSKYDVILTSETIYNPEYYSALHDTLSQLLARNGRVYLASKVHYFGVGGGIYLFEKFIEEKNVFRTSMVKTIDQGLQRCIMEIAFK
;
A
#
# COMPACT_ATOMS: atom_id res chain seq x y z
N VAL A 1 11.60 7.06 18.23
CA VAL A 1 11.50 6.94 16.74
C VAL A 1 11.86 5.51 16.37
N LYS A 2 11.03 4.82 15.60
CA LYS A 2 11.24 3.42 15.23
C LYS A 2 12.24 3.32 14.07
N ALA A 3 13.28 2.51 14.24
CA ALA A 3 14.35 2.35 13.25
C ALA A 3 13.80 1.75 11.94
N ALA A 4 14.43 2.14 10.82
CA ALA A 4 14.09 1.59 9.52
C ALA A 4 14.73 0.22 9.29
N LYS A 5 13.99 -0.67 8.63
CA LYS A 5 14.44 -2.01 8.23
C LYS A 5 13.96 -2.30 6.81
N GLU A 6 14.84 -2.82 5.97
CA GLU A 6 14.46 -3.45 4.71
C GLU A 6 14.21 -4.95 4.95
N HIS A 7 13.12 -5.48 4.38
CA HIS A 7 12.71 -6.87 4.55
C HIS A 7 12.99 -7.66 3.27
N SER A 8 13.66 -8.80 3.44
CA SER A 8 13.96 -9.72 2.34
C SER A 8 12.75 -10.55 1.97
N ILE A 9 12.53 -10.76 0.67
CA ILE A 9 11.54 -11.72 0.18
C ILE A 9 12.04 -13.13 0.51
N PRO A 10 11.25 -13.97 1.23
CA PRO A 10 11.65 -15.34 1.53
C PRO A 10 11.84 -16.17 0.25
N GLU A 11 12.86 -17.04 0.24
CA GLU A 11 13.15 -17.91 -0.91
C GLU A 11 11.98 -18.88 -1.22
N ASP A 12 11.33 -19.38 -0.17
CA ASP A 12 10.18 -20.28 -0.29
C ASP A 12 8.86 -19.50 -0.20
N LEU A 13 8.37 -19.06 -1.36
CA LEU A 13 7.11 -18.33 -1.48
C LEU A 13 5.87 -19.14 -1.05
N ASN A 14 5.95 -20.47 -1.03
CA ASN A 14 4.81 -21.28 -0.59
C ASN A 14 4.62 -21.17 0.94
N LYS A 15 5.73 -21.07 1.69
CA LYS A 15 5.67 -20.84 3.14
C LYS A 15 5.07 -19.50 3.50
N VAL A 16 5.28 -18.48 2.67
CA VAL A 16 4.68 -17.14 2.87
C VAL A 16 3.16 -17.20 2.89
N LEU A 17 2.56 -18.12 2.13
CA LEU A 17 1.11 -18.30 2.04
C LEU A 17 0.60 -19.50 2.87
N GLU A 18 1.48 -20.18 3.60
CA GLU A 18 1.11 -21.33 4.42
C GLU A 18 0.23 -20.86 5.60
N ASN A 19 -0.86 -21.58 5.86
CA ASN A 19 -1.87 -21.24 6.88
C ASN A 19 -2.58 -19.89 6.70
N LYS A 20 -2.51 -19.30 5.51
CA LYS A 20 -3.16 -18.03 5.19
C LYS A 20 -4.39 -18.26 4.31
N VAL A 21 -5.49 -17.55 4.60
CA VAL A 21 -6.73 -17.63 3.82
C VAL A 21 -6.71 -16.54 2.77
N MET A 22 -6.97 -16.90 1.50
CA MET A 22 -7.04 -15.94 0.41
C MET A 22 -8.49 -15.61 0.10
N GLU A 23 -8.85 -14.33 0.25
CA GLU A 23 -10.12 -13.79 -0.20
C GLU A 23 -9.92 -12.98 -1.47
N THR A 24 -10.85 -13.09 -2.42
CA THR A 24 -10.83 -12.23 -3.59
C THR A 24 -11.63 -10.98 -3.28
N VAL A 25 -10.94 -9.85 -3.18
CA VAL A 25 -11.58 -8.55 -3.10
C VAL A 25 -11.79 -8.06 -4.53
N LEU A 26 -13.08 -7.93 -4.88
CA LEU A 26 -13.49 -7.33 -6.13
C LEU A 26 -13.58 -5.83 -5.91
N ASP A 27 -12.67 -5.10 -6.54
CA ASP A 27 -12.84 -3.67 -6.71
C ASP A 27 -13.90 -3.40 -7.78
N LEU A 28 -14.65 -2.31 -7.65
CA LEU A 28 -15.69 -1.90 -8.61
C LEU A 28 -15.09 -1.66 -10.01
N SER A 29 -13.77 -1.40 -10.06
CA SER A 29 -12.95 -1.10 -11.25
C SER A 29 -12.48 -2.31 -12.09
N SER A 30 -12.90 -3.55 -11.80
CA SER A 30 -12.55 -4.80 -12.54
C SER A 30 -11.19 -5.44 -12.23
N VAL A 31 -10.39 -4.90 -11.30
CA VAL A 31 -9.14 -5.57 -10.86
C VAL A 31 -9.47 -6.58 -9.75
N LYS A 32 -9.24 -7.87 -10.03
CA LYS A 32 -9.40 -8.94 -9.04
C LYS A 32 -8.17 -9.02 -8.14
N LEU A 33 -8.23 -8.42 -6.96
CA LEU A 33 -7.15 -8.50 -5.97
C LEU A 33 -7.39 -9.70 -5.04
N SER A 34 -6.31 -10.37 -4.67
CA SER A 34 -6.33 -11.35 -3.58
C SER A 34 -5.83 -10.70 -2.31
N VAL A 35 -6.61 -10.73 -1.25
CA VAL A 35 -6.21 -10.29 0.08
C VAL A 35 -6.05 -11.51 0.95
N VAL A 36 -4.95 -11.54 1.68
CA VAL A 36 -4.59 -12.59 2.60
C VAL A 36 -5.06 -12.19 3.99
N GLU A 37 -5.85 -13.05 4.60
CA GLU A 37 -6.24 -12.94 6.00
C GLU A 37 -5.34 -13.84 6.85
N VAL A 38 -4.80 -13.27 7.93
CA VAL A 38 -4.00 -13.99 8.91
C VAL A 38 -4.92 -14.56 9.97
N THR A 39 -5.07 -15.88 9.98
CA THR A 39 -5.74 -16.56 11.08
C THR A 39 -4.84 -16.51 12.32
N CYS A 40 -5.34 -15.98 13.43
CA CYS A 40 -4.62 -15.94 14.71
C CYS A 40 -4.31 -17.37 15.20
N SER A 41 -3.16 -17.92 14.81
CA SER A 41 -2.52 -18.98 15.58
C SER A 41 -2.05 -18.37 16.90
N GLY A 42 -2.25 -19.04 18.03
CA GLY A 42 -1.99 -18.52 19.38
C GLY A 42 -0.54 -18.11 19.71
N ASP A 43 0.33 -17.98 18.71
CA ASP A 43 1.68 -17.46 18.83
C ASP A 43 1.64 -15.92 18.76
N THR A 44 2.27 -15.28 19.74
CA THR A 44 2.39 -13.82 19.80
C THR A 44 3.26 -13.31 18.67
N ASP A 45 2.75 -12.38 17.86
CA ASP A 45 3.54 -11.69 16.85
C ASP A 45 4.71 -10.91 17.48
N SER A 46 5.81 -10.74 16.75
CA SER A 46 7.06 -10.21 17.31
C SER A 46 6.95 -8.80 17.93
N GLU A 47 6.00 -7.98 17.45
CA GLU A 47 5.75 -6.61 17.96
C GLU A 47 4.56 -6.56 18.95
N GLY A 48 3.88 -7.70 19.16
CA GLY A 48 2.67 -7.82 19.96
C GLY A 48 1.51 -6.97 19.45
N ILE A 49 1.45 -6.69 18.15
CA ILE A 49 0.42 -5.85 17.54
C ILE A 49 -0.96 -6.48 17.68
N VAL A 50 -1.07 -7.78 17.40
CA VAL A 50 -2.36 -8.48 17.40
C VAL A 50 -2.95 -8.44 18.82
N SER A 51 -2.13 -8.73 19.82
CA SER A 51 -2.56 -8.69 21.24
C SER A 51 -2.89 -7.27 21.72
N LYS A 52 -2.14 -6.24 21.28
CA LYS A 52 -2.41 -4.84 21.61
C LYS A 52 -3.67 -4.30 20.93
N SER A 53 -3.89 -4.61 19.65
CA SER A 53 -5.09 -4.21 18.92
C SER A 53 -6.35 -4.84 19.52
N VAL A 54 -6.30 -6.15 19.82
CA VAL A 54 -7.41 -6.86 20.46
C VAL A 54 -7.70 -6.31 21.86
N SER A 55 -6.66 -6.07 22.68
CA SER A 55 -6.87 -5.57 24.06
C SER A 55 -7.40 -4.13 24.08
N SER A 56 -6.90 -3.26 23.21
CA SER A 56 -7.35 -1.87 23.10
C SER A 56 -8.67 -1.70 22.33
N HIS A 57 -9.17 -2.76 21.68
CA HIS A 57 -10.30 -2.71 20.75
C HIS A 57 -10.12 -1.60 19.69
N SER A 58 -8.87 -1.35 19.28
CA SER A 58 -8.50 -0.28 18.38
C SER A 58 -7.79 -0.83 17.14
N ASP A 59 -8.16 -0.32 15.97
CA ASP A 59 -7.49 -0.55 14.70
C ASP A 59 -6.28 0.37 14.49
N LEU A 60 -6.01 1.29 15.43
CA LEU A 60 -4.85 2.18 15.45
C LEU A 60 -4.47 2.61 16.87
N ILE A 61 -3.16 2.62 17.17
CA ILE A 61 -2.54 3.10 18.41
C ILE A 61 -1.30 3.93 18.02
N PRO A 62 -1.36 5.28 18.09
CA PRO A 62 -0.28 6.14 17.63
C PRO A 62 1.09 5.79 18.23
N GLY A 63 2.10 5.69 17.38
CA GLY A 63 3.48 5.33 17.72
C GLY A 63 3.72 3.86 18.06
N VAL A 64 2.67 3.03 18.14
CA VAL A 64 2.74 1.61 18.54
C VAL A 64 2.25 0.70 17.42
N TYR A 65 1.05 0.97 16.90
CA TYR A 65 0.39 0.24 15.82
C TYR A 65 -0.35 1.25 14.94
N GLU A 66 0.20 1.59 13.78
CA GLU A 66 -0.39 2.64 12.92
C GLU A 66 -1.43 2.09 11.93
N GLY A 67 -2.05 0.95 12.27
CA GLY A 67 -2.94 0.21 11.38
C GLY A 67 -2.22 -0.86 10.54
N GLY A 68 -2.92 -1.39 9.54
CA GLY A 68 -2.37 -2.37 8.58
C GLY A 68 -3.03 -3.75 8.59
N LEU A 69 -3.68 -4.15 9.70
CA LEU A 69 -4.55 -5.34 9.71
C LEU A 69 -5.93 -5.05 9.10
N LYS A 70 -6.42 -3.83 9.30
CA LYS A 70 -7.64 -3.33 8.68
C LYS A 70 -7.28 -2.57 7.40
N ILE A 71 -8.04 -2.83 6.34
CA ILE A 71 -8.02 -2.01 5.13
C ILE A 71 -9.01 -0.87 5.34
N TRP A 72 -8.52 0.36 5.20
CA TRP A 72 -9.32 1.55 5.40
C TRP A 72 -10.07 1.96 4.13
N GLU A 73 -11.23 2.59 4.30
CA GLU A 73 -12.15 2.93 3.19
C GLU A 73 -11.50 3.80 2.11
N CYS A 74 -10.62 4.74 2.49
CA CYS A 74 -9.92 5.61 1.53
C CYS A 74 -8.99 4.84 0.58
N THR A 75 -8.57 3.62 0.94
CA THR A 75 -7.76 2.77 0.05
C THR A 75 -8.57 2.37 -1.19
N PHE A 76 -9.84 2.01 -1.01
CA PHE A 76 -10.72 1.65 -2.12
C PHE A 76 -11.09 2.88 -2.95
N ASP A 77 -11.40 4.02 -2.31
CA ASP A 77 -11.68 5.25 -3.05
C ASP A 77 -10.52 5.64 -3.99
N LEU A 78 -9.28 5.44 -3.53
CA LEU A 78 -8.08 5.75 -4.28
C LEU A 78 -7.83 4.76 -5.44
N MET A 79 -8.12 3.48 -5.23
CA MET A 79 -8.05 2.46 -6.28
C MET A 79 -9.08 2.73 -7.40
N ASP A 80 -10.32 3.06 -7.01
CA ASP A 80 -11.36 3.46 -7.95
C ASP A 80 -10.93 4.68 -8.76
N TYR A 81 -10.36 5.69 -8.08
CA TYR A 81 -9.86 6.89 -8.73
C TYR A 81 -8.73 6.61 -9.74
N PHE A 82 -7.82 5.68 -9.46
CA PHE A 82 -6.77 5.33 -10.45
C PHE A 82 -7.36 4.87 -11.77
N SER A 83 -8.46 4.12 -11.73
CA SER A 83 -9.13 3.61 -12.91
C SER A 83 -9.95 4.70 -13.60
N GLU A 84 -10.70 5.50 -12.84
CA GLU A 84 -11.51 6.60 -13.37
C GLU A 84 -10.67 7.71 -14.02
N ALA A 85 -9.53 8.05 -13.42
CA ALA A 85 -8.62 9.08 -13.90
C ALA A 85 -7.53 8.54 -14.85
N GLU A 86 -7.59 7.25 -15.19
CA GLU A 86 -6.63 6.56 -16.08
C GLU A 86 -5.17 6.80 -15.67
N ILE A 87 -4.88 6.68 -14.36
CA ILE A 87 -3.54 6.91 -13.82
C ILE A 87 -2.58 5.84 -14.34
N GLU A 88 -1.65 6.25 -15.20
CA GLU A 88 -0.66 5.33 -15.78
C GLU A 88 0.46 5.02 -14.79
N PHE A 89 0.75 3.73 -14.60
CA PHE A 89 1.90 3.26 -13.81
C PHE A 89 3.03 2.70 -14.67
N THR A 90 2.81 2.47 -15.96
CA THR A 90 3.78 1.88 -16.88
C THR A 90 5.16 2.53 -16.77
N ASN A 91 6.18 1.72 -16.48
CA ASN A 91 7.58 2.13 -16.33
C ASN A 91 7.88 3.16 -15.22
N LYS A 92 6.94 3.43 -14.31
CA LYS A 92 7.15 4.36 -13.18
C LYS A 92 7.80 3.68 -11.98
N THR A 93 8.50 4.47 -11.17
CA THR A 93 8.98 4.09 -9.84
C THR A 93 7.98 4.60 -8.80
N VAL A 94 7.32 3.68 -8.09
CA VAL A 94 6.18 3.96 -7.21
C VAL A 94 6.53 3.63 -5.76
N LEU A 95 6.08 4.46 -4.82
CA LEU A 95 6.13 4.20 -3.39
C LEU A 95 4.71 4.16 -2.82
N ASP A 96 4.35 3.07 -2.16
CA ASP A 96 3.16 2.94 -1.32
C ASP A 96 3.57 3.23 0.13
N LEU A 97 3.25 4.44 0.62
CA LEU A 97 3.69 4.98 1.90
C LEU A 97 2.58 4.84 2.95
N GLY A 98 2.85 4.15 4.05
CA GLY A 98 1.80 3.70 4.98
C GLY A 98 0.92 2.63 4.33
N CYS A 99 1.54 1.60 3.76
CA CYS A 99 0.90 0.73 2.80
C CYS A 99 -0.11 -0.26 3.42
N GLY A 100 0.03 -0.62 4.70
CA GLY A 100 -0.82 -1.64 5.33
C GLY A 100 -0.88 -2.92 4.51
N ALA A 101 -2.05 -3.25 3.97
CA ALA A 101 -2.25 -4.40 3.10
C ALA A 101 -1.51 -4.33 1.74
N GLY A 102 -0.98 -3.17 1.34
CA GLY A 102 -0.20 -2.98 0.12
C GLY A 102 -1.02 -2.91 -1.16
N LEU A 103 -2.34 -2.68 -1.08
CA LEU A 103 -3.22 -2.76 -2.25
C LEU A 103 -2.91 -1.71 -3.31
N LEU A 104 -2.59 -0.48 -2.90
CA LEU A 104 -2.25 0.60 -3.82
C LEU A 104 -0.99 0.26 -4.63
N GLY A 105 0.06 -0.21 -3.95
CA GLY A 105 1.27 -0.67 -4.60
C GLY A 105 1.06 -1.91 -5.48
N ILE A 106 0.20 -2.86 -5.10
CA ILE A 106 -0.15 -4.02 -5.92
C ILE A 106 -0.87 -3.58 -7.21
N VAL A 107 -1.81 -2.64 -7.12
CA VAL A 107 -2.47 -2.06 -8.30
C VAL A 107 -1.45 -1.39 -9.22
N ALA A 108 -0.52 -0.61 -8.67
CA ALA A 108 0.55 0.00 -9.46
C ALA A 108 1.48 -1.04 -10.11
N LEU A 109 1.82 -2.11 -9.38
CA LEU A 109 2.66 -3.21 -9.88
C LEU A 109 2.02 -3.92 -11.08
N ARG A 110 0.71 -4.19 -10.98
CA ARG A 110 -0.11 -4.77 -12.06
C ARG A 110 -0.34 -3.80 -13.21
N GLY A 111 -0.39 -2.50 -12.92
CA GLY A 111 -0.40 -1.42 -13.90
C GLY A 111 0.92 -1.19 -14.63
N GLY A 112 1.92 -2.06 -14.44
CA GLY A 112 3.18 -2.01 -15.20
C GLY A 112 4.28 -1.14 -14.60
N ALA A 113 4.20 -0.76 -13.31
CA ALA A 113 5.27 -0.03 -12.62
C ALA A 113 6.62 -0.75 -12.73
N ALA A 114 7.68 -0.04 -13.12
CA ALA A 114 9.02 -0.64 -13.22
C ALA A 114 9.55 -1.07 -11.84
N ARG A 115 9.15 -0.35 -10.80
CA ARG A 115 9.53 -0.65 -9.41
C ARG A 115 8.45 -0.17 -8.46
N VAL A 116 8.15 -0.97 -7.43
CA VAL A 116 7.20 -0.61 -6.38
C VAL A 116 7.85 -0.85 -5.02
N HIS A 117 7.92 0.19 -4.20
CA HIS A 117 8.36 0.08 -2.82
C HIS A 117 7.15 0.16 -1.89
N PHE A 118 7.13 -0.70 -0.87
CA PHE A 118 6.10 -0.73 0.15
C PHE A 118 6.71 -0.31 1.47
N GLN A 119 6.09 0.64 2.15
CA GLN A 119 6.53 1.12 3.45
C GLN A 119 5.39 1.12 4.45
N ASP A 120 5.62 0.52 5.62
CA ASP A 120 4.71 0.60 6.77
C ASP A 120 5.47 0.97 8.05
N TYR A 121 4.79 1.44 9.08
CA TYR A 121 5.44 1.67 10.38
C TYR A 121 5.83 0.34 11.04
N ASN A 122 5.03 -0.71 10.86
CA ASN A 122 5.13 -1.96 11.57
C ASN A 122 5.84 -3.07 10.77
N SER A 123 6.85 -3.69 11.38
CA SER A 123 7.57 -4.81 10.76
C SER A 123 6.65 -6.01 10.57
N THR A 124 5.84 -6.31 11.60
CA THR A 124 4.84 -7.38 11.52
C THR A 124 3.85 -7.13 10.38
N VAL A 125 3.44 -5.89 10.10
CA VAL A 125 2.52 -5.58 8.99
C VAL A 125 3.17 -5.92 7.66
N ILE A 126 4.43 -5.52 7.46
CA ILE A 126 5.18 -5.87 6.25
C ILE A 126 5.31 -7.38 6.07
N ASP A 127 5.80 -8.08 7.10
CA ASP A 127 6.13 -9.50 7.02
C ASP A 127 4.88 -10.39 6.92
N GLU A 128 3.81 -10.05 7.66
CA GLU A 128 2.63 -10.91 7.80
C GLU A 128 1.45 -10.53 6.90
N ILE A 129 1.40 -9.28 6.39
CA ILE A 129 0.28 -8.78 5.60
C ILE A 129 0.74 -8.33 4.22
N THR A 130 1.61 -7.32 4.14
CA THR A 130 1.98 -6.68 2.88
C THR A 130 2.67 -7.66 1.94
N LEU A 131 3.70 -8.37 2.42
CA LEU A 131 4.48 -9.29 1.61
C LEU A 131 3.63 -10.49 1.13
N PRO A 132 2.86 -11.18 2.00
CA PRO A 132 1.91 -12.21 1.56
C PRO A 132 0.90 -11.72 0.52
N ASN A 133 0.34 -10.51 0.67
CA ASN A 133 -0.56 -9.93 -0.32
C ASN A 133 0.13 -9.72 -1.67
N VAL A 134 1.36 -9.20 -1.69
CA VAL A 134 2.11 -9.04 -2.93
C VAL A 134 2.38 -10.40 -3.58
N VAL A 135 2.81 -11.41 -2.82
CA VAL A 135 3.07 -12.77 -3.33
C VAL A 135 1.80 -13.42 -3.90
N ALA A 136 0.67 -13.31 -3.21
CA ALA A 136 -0.63 -13.81 -3.67
C ALA A 136 -1.07 -13.18 -5.00
N ASN A 137 -0.74 -11.91 -5.23
CA ASN A 137 -1.10 -11.18 -6.44
C ASN A 137 -0.09 -11.32 -7.59
N CYS A 138 1.12 -11.84 -7.33
CA CYS A 138 2.16 -12.13 -8.33
C CYS A 138 2.15 -13.59 -8.83
N THR A 139 1.60 -14.52 -8.04
CA THR A 139 1.51 -15.96 -8.37
C THR A 139 0.29 -16.32 -9.23
N SER A 140 -0.67 -15.39 -9.37
CA SER A 140 -1.98 -15.63 -9.97
C SER A 140 -2.10 -15.29 -11.47
N GLU A 141 -1.02 -14.84 -12.13
CA GLU A 141 -1.01 -14.48 -13.57
C GLU A 141 -1.05 -15.67 -14.56
N GLY A 142 -1.62 -16.81 -14.15
CA GLY A 142 -1.96 -17.92 -15.05
C GLY A 142 -3.23 -17.69 -15.91
N ARG A 143 -3.88 -16.52 -15.84
CA ARG A 143 -5.07 -16.20 -16.65
C ARG A 143 -4.85 -14.97 -17.51
N ARG A 144 -3.98 -15.09 -18.52
CA ARG A 144 -4.12 -14.27 -19.73
C ARG A 144 -5.54 -14.47 -20.26
N MET A 145 -6.26 -13.38 -20.49
CA MET A 145 -7.53 -13.35 -21.20
C MET A 145 -7.35 -14.06 -22.54
N GLY A 146 -7.79 -15.32 -22.61
CA GLY A 146 -7.76 -16.10 -23.84
C GLY A 146 -8.75 -15.52 -24.83
N SER A 147 -8.21 -15.01 -25.93
CA SER A 147 -8.94 -14.80 -27.17
C SER A 147 -9.77 -16.03 -27.51
N GLY A 148 -11.02 -15.79 -27.91
CA GLY A 148 -12.00 -16.84 -28.10
C GLY A 148 -11.58 -17.91 -29.11
N LYS A 149 -11.92 -19.15 -28.79
CA LYS A 149 -12.50 -20.11 -29.74
C LYS A 149 -13.12 -21.29 -29.01
N ASP A 150 -14.36 -21.57 -29.36
CA ASP A 150 -15.13 -22.74 -28.99
C ASP A 150 -14.35 -24.05 -29.18
N ARG A 151 -14.52 -24.99 -28.23
CA ARG A 151 -14.89 -26.39 -28.52
C ARG A 151 -15.22 -27.16 -27.23
N LYS A 152 -16.38 -27.81 -27.28
CA LYS A 152 -16.97 -28.71 -26.27
C LYS A 152 -16.08 -29.92 -26.00
N SER A 153 -15.89 -30.27 -24.73
CA SER A 153 -15.78 -31.67 -24.26
C SER A 153 -15.93 -31.70 -22.73
N SER A 154 -16.83 -32.56 -22.27
CA SER A 154 -17.25 -32.75 -20.89
C SER A 154 -16.31 -33.68 -20.11
N SER A 155 -15.66 -33.16 -19.07
CA SER A 155 -15.16 -33.93 -17.91
C SER A 155 -15.04 -33.01 -16.69
N PRO A 156 -15.40 -33.45 -15.47
CA PRO A 156 -15.32 -32.61 -14.28
C PRO A 156 -13.85 -32.35 -13.90
N PRO A 157 -13.46 -31.11 -13.55
CA PRO A 157 -12.07 -30.79 -13.25
C PRO A 157 -11.65 -31.35 -11.88
N SER A 158 -10.50 -32.04 -11.85
CA SER A 158 -9.86 -32.53 -10.64
C SER A 158 -9.48 -31.39 -9.69
N LYS A 159 -9.96 -31.41 -8.44
CA LYS A 159 -9.58 -30.49 -7.34
C LYS A 159 -8.17 -30.79 -6.80
N ARG A 160 -7.13 -30.62 -7.61
CA ARG A 160 -5.74 -30.56 -7.12
C ARG A 160 -5.12 -29.25 -7.60
N PRO A 161 -4.54 -28.42 -6.70
CA PRO A 161 -3.83 -27.22 -7.12
C PRO A 161 -2.63 -27.66 -7.96
N ARG A 162 -2.62 -27.24 -9.23
CA ARG A 162 -1.43 -27.36 -10.08
C ARG A 162 -0.43 -26.31 -9.57
N LYS A 163 0.84 -26.70 -9.42
CA LYS A 163 1.93 -25.80 -8.99
C LYS A 163 1.85 -24.50 -9.79
N ALA A 164 1.72 -23.39 -9.06
CA ALA A 164 1.75 -22.06 -9.65
C ALA A 164 3.20 -21.77 -10.06
N ASP A 165 3.46 -21.68 -11.36
CA ASP A 165 4.67 -21.01 -11.85
C ASP A 165 4.47 -19.53 -11.57
N SER A 166 4.97 -19.05 -10.43
CA SER A 166 5.17 -17.63 -10.22
C SER A 166 6.09 -17.12 -11.32
N SER A 167 5.89 -15.89 -11.81
CA SER A 167 6.95 -15.19 -12.54
C SER A 167 7.83 -14.49 -11.50
N PRO A 168 8.96 -15.08 -11.04
CA PRO A 168 9.86 -14.45 -10.08
C PRO A 168 10.32 -13.05 -10.50
N ASP A 169 10.25 -12.75 -11.81
CA ASP A 169 10.56 -11.46 -12.40
C ASP A 169 9.72 -10.29 -11.85
N VAL A 170 8.44 -10.51 -11.53
CA VAL A 170 7.57 -9.44 -11.01
C VAL A 170 7.92 -9.07 -9.57
N LEU A 171 8.21 -10.06 -8.73
CA LEU A 171 8.59 -9.84 -7.33
C LEU A 171 9.94 -9.13 -7.19
N ASN A 172 10.85 -9.30 -8.16
CA ASN A 172 12.13 -8.57 -8.21
C ASN A 172 11.95 -7.06 -8.40
N ARG A 173 10.75 -6.59 -8.80
CA ARG A 173 10.41 -5.17 -8.87
C ARG A 173 9.95 -4.59 -7.52
N CYS A 174 9.79 -5.42 -6.49
CA CYS A 174 9.28 -5.04 -5.19
C CYS A 174 10.37 -4.95 -4.13
N ARG A 175 10.30 -3.93 -3.27
CA ARG A 175 11.10 -3.83 -2.04
C ARG A 175 10.19 -3.41 -0.88
N PHE A 176 10.52 -3.87 0.33
CA PHE A 176 9.66 -3.76 1.50
C PHE A 176 10.41 -3.12 2.66
N PHE A 177 9.81 -2.12 3.29
CA PHE A 177 10.44 -1.33 4.35
C PHE A 177 9.50 -1.19 5.54
N SER A 178 10.02 -1.35 6.76
CA SER A 178 9.32 -0.90 7.96
C SER A 178 10.09 0.21 8.67
N GLY A 179 9.39 0.99 9.49
CA GLY A 179 9.96 2.01 10.36
C GLY A 179 9.26 3.36 10.22
N GLU A 180 9.71 4.32 11.04
CA GLU A 180 9.20 5.70 10.96
C GLU A 180 9.69 6.38 9.67
N TRP A 181 8.86 7.25 9.09
CA TRP A 181 9.09 7.84 7.78
C TRP A 181 10.46 8.51 7.62
N SER A 182 10.92 9.29 8.62
CA SER A 182 12.24 9.93 8.54
C SER A 182 13.40 8.94 8.51
N GLN A 183 13.26 7.79 9.18
CA GLN A 183 14.28 6.75 9.18
C GLN A 183 14.28 5.99 7.85
N VAL A 184 13.09 5.71 7.30
CA VAL A 184 12.97 5.01 6.02
C VAL A 184 13.42 5.92 4.88
N SER A 185 13.13 7.23 4.93
CA SER A 185 13.63 8.18 3.93
C SER A 185 15.15 8.21 3.90
N GLN A 186 15.81 8.25 5.06
CA GLN A 186 17.27 8.18 5.17
C GLN A 186 17.83 6.86 4.61
N LEU A 187 17.21 5.72 4.96
CA LEU A 187 17.62 4.41 4.44
C LEU A 187 17.51 4.35 2.90
N LEU A 188 16.42 4.86 2.34
CA LEU A 188 16.18 4.90 0.89
C LEU A 188 17.17 5.83 0.18
N LEU A 189 17.47 7.00 0.75
CA LEU A 189 18.45 7.94 0.19
C LEU A 189 19.87 7.37 0.19
N ASN A 190 20.22 6.57 1.20
CA ASN A 190 21.54 5.94 1.33
C ASN A 190 21.70 4.70 0.45
N SER A 191 20.62 3.93 0.26
CA SER A 191 20.64 2.68 -0.53
C SER A 191 20.46 2.91 -2.03
N ASN A 192 19.82 4.00 -2.42
CA ASN A 192 19.61 4.33 -3.82
C ASN A 192 20.84 4.97 -4.45
N LYS A 193 21.05 4.72 -5.75
CA LYS A 193 21.96 5.55 -6.54
C LYS A 193 21.50 7.01 -6.42
N PRO A 194 22.43 7.96 -6.22
CA PRO A 194 22.10 9.39 -6.13
C PRO A 194 21.14 9.80 -7.25
N GLY A 195 19.95 10.28 -6.88
CA GLY A 195 18.92 10.74 -7.83
C GLY A 195 17.75 9.78 -8.11
N SER A 196 17.71 8.59 -7.53
CA SER A 196 16.53 7.70 -7.70
C SER A 196 15.39 8.14 -6.78
N LYS A 197 14.50 8.97 -7.32
CA LYS A 197 13.26 9.45 -6.67
C LYS A 197 12.03 8.74 -7.25
N TYR A 198 10.88 8.89 -6.60
CA TYR A 198 9.63 8.27 -7.06
C TYR A 198 8.85 9.18 -8.00
N ASP A 199 8.38 8.62 -9.10
CA ASP A 199 7.47 9.30 -10.03
C ASP A 199 6.08 9.44 -9.41
N VAL A 200 5.68 8.45 -8.60
CA VAL A 200 4.40 8.42 -7.90
C VAL A 200 4.59 7.98 -6.46
N ILE A 201 4.02 8.73 -5.52
CA ILE A 201 3.85 8.30 -4.13
C ILE A 201 2.35 8.13 -3.86
N LEU A 202 1.96 6.96 -3.40
CA LEU A 202 0.58 6.60 -3.06
C LEU A 202 0.48 6.52 -1.54
N THR A 203 -0.58 7.07 -0.96
CA THR A 203 -0.78 6.99 0.49
C THR A 203 -2.26 7.14 0.84
N SER A 204 -2.72 6.38 1.84
CA SER A 204 -4.12 6.36 2.27
C SER A 204 -4.19 6.48 3.78
N GLU A 205 -5.01 7.42 4.27
CA GLU A 205 -5.24 7.68 5.70
C GLU A 205 -3.95 7.88 6.51
N THR A 206 -2.99 8.66 5.99
CA THR A 206 -1.71 8.96 6.67
C THR A 206 -1.63 10.36 7.30
N ILE A 207 -2.73 11.11 7.29
CA ILE A 207 -2.80 12.48 7.85
C ILE A 207 -3.79 12.60 9.02
N TYR A 208 -4.08 11.50 9.72
CA TYR A 208 -4.99 11.53 10.87
C TYR A 208 -4.38 12.20 12.10
N ASN A 209 -3.05 12.21 12.24
CA ASN A 209 -2.36 12.83 13.38
C ASN A 209 -1.47 14.01 12.91
N PRO A 210 -1.82 15.27 13.29
CA PRO A 210 -1.03 16.46 12.95
C PRO A 210 0.42 16.44 13.44
N GLU A 211 0.72 15.69 14.51
CA GLU A 211 2.08 15.58 15.06
C GLU A 211 3.07 15.02 14.03
N TYR A 212 2.60 14.21 13.07
CA TYR A 212 3.43 13.60 12.05
C TYR A 212 3.46 14.35 10.71
N TYR A 213 2.77 15.49 10.59
CA TYR A 213 2.71 16.25 9.33
C TYR A 213 4.09 16.69 8.85
N SER A 214 4.99 17.10 9.75
CA SER A 214 6.35 17.49 9.36
C SER A 214 7.14 16.29 8.84
N ALA A 215 7.05 15.14 9.51
CA ALA A 215 7.74 13.93 9.09
C ALA A 215 7.24 13.44 7.71
N LEU A 216 5.93 13.46 7.49
CA LEU A 216 5.32 13.13 6.20
C LEU A 216 5.78 14.10 5.12
N HIS A 217 5.63 15.41 5.34
CA HIS A 217 6.03 16.45 4.39
C HIS A 217 7.50 16.33 3.99
N ASP A 218 8.38 16.18 4.96
CA ASP A 218 9.83 16.11 4.70
C ASP A 218 10.18 14.83 3.94
N THR A 219 9.49 13.72 4.23
CA THR A 219 9.60 12.46 3.49
C THR A 219 9.16 12.62 2.04
N LEU A 220 7.99 13.24 1.79
CA LEU A 220 7.53 13.53 0.44
C LEU A 220 8.54 14.41 -0.32
N SER A 221 9.06 15.46 0.32
CA SER A 221 10.04 16.38 -0.30
C SER A 221 11.36 15.70 -0.66
N GLN A 222 11.85 14.84 0.23
CA GLN A 222 13.06 14.08 0.02
C GLN A 222 12.91 13.05 -1.11
N LEU A 223 11.79 12.32 -1.13
CA LEU A 223 11.63 11.12 -1.96
C LEU A 223 10.91 11.36 -3.30
N LEU A 224 10.08 12.40 -3.44
CA LEU A 224 9.33 12.65 -4.68
C LEU A 224 10.23 13.23 -5.79
N ALA A 225 10.09 12.72 -7.00
CA ALA A 225 10.74 13.27 -8.19
C ALA A 225 10.23 14.68 -8.50
N ARG A 226 11.04 15.51 -9.18
CA ARG A 226 10.68 16.91 -9.48
C ARG A 226 9.34 17.04 -10.22
N ASN A 227 9.05 16.11 -11.13
CA ASN A 227 7.80 16.05 -11.88
C ASN A 227 6.82 14.99 -11.34
N GLY A 228 7.15 14.40 -10.18
CA GLY A 228 6.34 13.35 -9.58
C GLY A 228 5.01 13.88 -9.05
N ARG A 229 4.15 12.94 -8.69
CA ARG A 229 2.85 13.19 -8.04
C ARG A 229 2.68 12.35 -6.80
N VAL A 230 2.09 12.95 -5.77
CA VAL A 230 1.56 12.20 -4.63
C VAL A 230 0.05 12.13 -4.81
N TYR A 231 -0.53 10.94 -4.65
CA TYR A 231 -1.97 10.78 -4.49
C TYR A 231 -2.26 10.33 -3.06
N LEU A 232 -2.92 11.21 -2.31
CA LEU A 232 -3.28 11.01 -0.92
C LEU A 232 -4.79 10.92 -0.79
N ALA A 233 -5.30 9.80 -0.27
CA ALA A 233 -6.71 9.67 0.08
C ALA A 233 -6.90 9.76 1.59
N SER A 234 -7.87 10.56 2.04
CA SER A 234 -8.13 10.77 3.46
C SER A 234 -9.54 11.26 3.73
N LYS A 235 -10.05 10.96 4.93
CA LYS A 235 -11.22 11.63 5.51
C LYS A 235 -10.94 13.12 5.67
N VAL A 236 -11.99 13.94 5.57
CA VAL A 236 -11.87 15.39 5.78
C VAL A 236 -11.45 15.74 7.20
N HIS A 237 -11.81 14.91 8.18
CA HIS A 237 -11.47 15.09 9.58
C HIS A 237 -11.42 13.76 10.34
N TYR A 238 -10.49 13.62 11.28
CA TYR A 238 -10.41 12.50 12.21
C TYR A 238 -10.67 12.98 13.63
N PHE A 239 -11.82 12.61 14.19
CA PHE A 239 -12.18 12.97 15.57
C PHE A 239 -11.20 12.33 16.57
N GLY A 240 -10.86 13.07 17.63
CA GLY A 240 -9.89 12.63 18.65
C GLY A 240 -8.47 13.07 18.32
N VAL A 241 -7.83 12.39 17.37
CA VAL A 241 -6.45 12.70 16.91
C VAL A 241 -6.34 14.04 16.17
N GLY A 242 -7.46 14.53 15.61
CA GLY A 242 -7.62 15.90 15.17
C GLY A 242 -7.12 16.24 13.76
N GLY A 243 -6.47 15.32 13.05
CA GLY A 243 -5.98 15.54 11.69
C GLY A 243 -7.07 15.55 10.62
N GLY A 244 -6.65 15.71 9.37
CA GLY A 244 -7.54 15.76 8.22
C GLY A 244 -7.08 16.72 7.13
N ILE A 245 -7.81 16.67 6.01
CA ILE A 245 -7.48 17.34 4.74
C ILE A 245 -7.20 18.84 4.91
N TYR A 246 -8.10 19.58 5.56
CA TYR A 246 -7.97 21.04 5.68
C TYR A 246 -6.74 21.46 6.48
N LEU A 247 -6.44 20.79 7.59
CA LEU A 247 -5.27 21.10 8.41
C LEU A 247 -3.97 20.76 7.67
N PHE A 248 -3.96 19.66 6.92
CA PHE A 248 -2.78 19.26 6.16
C PHE A 248 -2.52 20.17 4.96
N GLU A 249 -3.57 20.62 4.27
CA GLU A 249 -3.47 21.60 3.19
C GLU A 249 -2.86 22.91 3.67
N LYS A 250 -3.38 23.48 4.78
CA LYS A 250 -2.79 24.66 5.41
C LYS A 250 -1.33 24.48 5.79
N PHE A 251 -0.99 23.33 6.36
CA PHE A 251 0.39 23.01 6.69
C PHE A 251 1.31 23.00 5.45
N ILE A 252 0.84 22.43 4.33
CA ILE A 252 1.59 22.45 3.06
C ILE A 252 1.72 23.88 2.51
N GLU A 253 0.67 24.68 2.56
CA GLU A 253 0.67 26.08 2.13
C GLU A 253 1.73 26.90 2.89
N GLU A 254 1.78 26.73 4.22
CA GLU A 254 2.77 27.39 5.10
C GLU A 254 4.20 26.96 4.79
N LYS A 255 4.44 25.67 4.51
CA LYS A 255 5.77 25.16 4.13
C LYS A 255 6.23 25.65 2.76
N ASN A 256 5.29 26.01 1.87
CA ASN A 256 5.55 26.62 0.56
C ASN A 256 6.48 25.79 -0.36
N VAL A 257 6.51 24.46 -0.21
CA VAL A 257 7.30 23.54 -1.07
C VAL A 257 6.42 22.91 -2.16
N PHE A 258 5.19 22.55 -1.80
CA PHE A 258 4.27 21.85 -2.67
C PHE A 258 3.03 22.69 -2.97
N ARG A 259 2.36 22.36 -4.07
CA ARG A 259 0.98 22.73 -4.36
C ARG A 259 0.09 21.51 -4.18
N THR A 260 -1.15 21.74 -3.73
CA THR A 260 -2.18 20.73 -3.54
C THR A 260 -3.34 20.98 -4.51
N SER A 261 -4.06 19.92 -4.88
CA SER A 261 -5.36 20.04 -5.54
C SER A 261 -6.26 18.88 -5.12
N MET A 262 -7.51 19.17 -4.75
CA MET A 262 -8.52 18.13 -4.53
C MET A 262 -8.99 17.60 -5.88
N VAL A 263 -8.71 16.33 -6.15
CA VAL A 263 -9.01 15.69 -7.44
C VAL A 263 -10.28 14.84 -7.40
N LYS A 264 -10.72 14.42 -6.22
CA LYS A 264 -12.01 13.73 -6.02
C LYS A 264 -12.54 13.99 -4.62
N THR A 265 -13.86 14.14 -4.51
CA THR A 265 -14.60 14.17 -3.25
C THR A 265 -15.60 13.04 -3.24
N ILE A 266 -15.71 12.33 -2.11
CA ILE A 266 -16.62 11.22 -1.92
C ILE A 266 -17.57 11.56 -0.76
N ASP A 267 -18.84 11.75 -1.10
CA ASP A 267 -19.90 12.18 -0.19
C ASP A 267 -20.76 10.99 0.29
N GLN A 268 -20.11 9.97 0.85
CA GLN A 268 -20.79 8.80 1.44
C GLN A 268 -20.41 8.65 2.90
N GLY A 269 -21.28 9.12 3.80
CA GLY A 269 -21.01 9.16 5.24
C GLY A 269 -20.18 10.37 5.63
N LEU A 270 -19.12 10.17 6.41
CA LEU A 270 -18.14 11.23 6.65
C LEU A 270 -17.38 11.49 5.35
N GLN A 271 -17.34 12.75 4.90
CA GLN A 271 -16.73 13.12 3.62
C GLN A 271 -15.26 12.68 3.55
N ARG A 272 -14.89 12.15 2.39
CA ARG A 272 -13.52 11.72 2.07
C ARG A 272 -13.05 12.41 0.80
N CYS A 273 -11.76 12.63 0.68
CA CYS A 273 -11.17 13.33 -0.46
C CYS A 273 -9.91 12.63 -0.94
N ILE A 274 -9.63 12.82 -2.23
CA ILE A 274 -8.34 12.51 -2.84
C ILE A 274 -7.65 13.83 -3.18
N MET A 275 -6.46 14.01 -2.65
CA MET A 275 -5.59 15.16 -2.85
C MET A 275 -4.41 14.74 -3.73
N GLU A 276 -4.20 15.45 -4.83
CA GLU A 276 -2.93 15.42 -5.58
C GLU A 276 -1.96 16.45 -4.97
N ILE A 277 -0.71 16.05 -4.77
CA ILE A 277 0.38 16.92 -4.29
C ILE A 277 1.52 16.89 -5.31
N ALA A 278 2.04 18.06 -5.66
CA ALA A 278 3.16 18.22 -6.59
C ALA A 278 4.08 19.36 -6.15
N PHE A 279 5.35 19.35 -6.57
CA PHE A 279 6.21 20.53 -6.38
C PHE A 279 5.61 21.77 -7.07
N LYS A 280 5.85 22.94 -6.47
CA LYS A 280 5.56 24.24 -7.08
C LYS A 280 6.48 24.52 -8.26
#